data_AF-A0A326QJD9-F1
#
_entry.id   AF-A0A326QJD9-F1
#
_cell.length_a   1.000
_cell.length_b   1.000
_cell.length_c   1.000
_cell.angle_alpha   90.00
_cell.angle_beta   90.00
_cell.angle_gamma   90.00
#
_symmetry.space_group_name_H-M   'P 1'
#
loop_
_entity.id
_entity.type
_entity.pdbx_description
1 polymer ?
#
loop_
_entity_poly.entity_id
_entity_poly.type
_entity_poly.pdbx_seq_one_letter_code
_entity_poly.pdbx_strand_id
1 'polypeptide(L)'
;MAKRVSVVLSEDILSLGKDGELVEVAPGYARNFLLPQGKAVPVTPAVLRQVEHRRAKEAERQAVLLQEAEAFRTALNTIGRFTVKKQTGGDDVLFGTVTNGDVAEAIEAATKKEIDRRHIEVPEIHRTGSYKVQIKLHHDVVAEINLEVVSH
;
A
#
# COMPACT_ATOMS: atom_id res chain seq x y z
N MET A 1 11.60 -42.54 12.93
CA MET A 1 11.19 -41.17 12.57
C MET A 1 10.79 -40.47 13.87
N ALA A 2 11.35 -39.29 14.16
CA ALA A 2 11.01 -38.57 15.39
C ALA A 2 9.56 -38.09 15.34
N LYS A 3 8.79 -38.33 16.41
CA LYS A 3 7.42 -37.85 16.55
C LYS A 3 7.42 -36.32 16.43
N ARG A 4 6.76 -35.76 15.42
CA ARG A 4 6.58 -34.31 15.27
C ARG A 4 5.29 -33.86 15.96
N VAL A 5 5.24 -32.58 16.33
CA VAL A 5 4.08 -31.94 16.95
C VAL A 5 3.69 -30.75 16.11
N SER A 6 2.41 -30.65 15.79
CA SER A 6 1.83 -29.51 15.10
C SER A 6 1.57 -28.38 16.10
N VAL A 7 1.95 -27.16 15.72
CA VAL A 7 1.68 -25.93 16.47
C VAL A 7 1.21 -24.85 15.49
N VAL A 8 0.41 -23.91 15.98
CA VAL A 8 0.05 -22.71 15.21
C VAL A 8 0.96 -21.57 15.65
N LEU A 9 1.62 -20.91 14.71
CA LEU A 9 2.48 -19.77 15.01
C LEU A 9 1.64 -18.55 15.44
N SER A 10 2.17 -17.77 16.37
CA SER A 10 1.58 -16.51 16.84
C SER A 10 2.38 -15.29 16.37
N GLU A 11 3.52 -15.52 15.71
CA GLU A 11 4.42 -14.51 15.16
C GLU A 11 5.11 -15.05 13.90
N ASP A 12 5.64 -14.14 13.09
CA ASP A 12 6.43 -14.49 11.91
C ASP A 12 7.82 -15.02 12.34
N ILE A 13 8.14 -16.25 11.94
CA ILE A 13 9.43 -16.88 12.19
C ILE A 13 10.05 -17.28 10.85
N LEU A 14 11.20 -16.68 10.53
CA LEU A 14 11.90 -16.87 9.25
C LEU A 14 12.11 -18.35 8.84
N SER A 15 12.33 -19.23 9.81
CA SER A 15 12.57 -20.66 9.57
C SER A 15 11.32 -21.54 9.53
N LEU A 16 10.16 -21.04 9.96
CA LEU A 16 8.94 -21.84 10.12
C LEU A 16 7.78 -21.35 9.24
N GLY A 17 7.52 -20.04 9.19
CA GLY A 17 6.35 -19.51 8.53
C GLY A 17 5.86 -18.19 9.13
N LYS A 18 4.64 -17.81 8.75
CA LYS A 18 3.98 -16.56 9.18
C LYS A 18 3.02 -16.76 10.35
N ASP A 19 2.56 -15.67 10.97
CA ASP A 19 1.50 -15.69 12.00
C ASP A 19 0.26 -16.47 11.52
N GLY A 20 -0.29 -17.29 12.43
CA GLY A 20 -1.43 -18.15 12.19
C GLY A 20 -1.16 -19.37 11.30
N GLU A 21 0.09 -19.64 10.90
CA GLU A 21 0.42 -20.81 10.09
C GLU A 21 0.53 -22.08 10.95
N LEU A 22 -0.01 -23.20 10.43
CA LEU A 22 0.08 -24.51 11.06
C LEU A 22 1.40 -25.16 10.61
N VAL A 23 2.31 -25.38 11.57
CA VAL A 23 3.63 -25.95 11.28
C VAL A 23 3.91 -27.19 12.13
N GLU A 24 4.63 -28.15 11.55
CA GLU A 24 5.08 -29.36 12.24
C GLU A 24 6.53 -29.24 12.69
N VAL A 25 6.74 -29.25 14.01
CA VAL A 25 8.06 -29.06 14.63
C VAL A 25 8.46 -30.24 15.51
N ALA A 26 9.73 -30.28 15.89
CA ALA A 26 10.19 -31.23 16.89
C ALA A 26 9.56 -30.93 18.27
N PRO A 27 9.17 -31.95 19.07
CA PRO A 27 8.50 -31.75 20.36
C PRO A 27 9.32 -30.90 21.34
N GLY A 28 10.65 -31.09 21.35
CA GLY A 28 11.55 -30.32 22.20
C GLY A 28 11.58 -28.84 21.82
N TYR A 29 11.48 -28.53 20.53
CA TYR A 29 11.46 -27.16 20.04
C TYR A 29 10.14 -26.45 20.38
N ALA A 30 9.01 -27.15 20.22
CA ALA A 30 7.72 -26.63 20.68
C ALA A 30 7.72 -26.36 22.19
N ARG A 31 8.12 -27.34 23.00
CA ARG A 31 8.02 -27.29 24.46
C ARG A 31 9.02 -26.34 25.12
N ASN A 32 10.24 -26.26 24.62
CA ASN A 32 11.32 -25.51 25.29
C ASN A 32 11.46 -24.07 24.75
N PHE A 33 10.98 -23.79 23.53
CA PHE A 33 11.18 -22.51 22.86
C PHE A 33 9.86 -21.86 22.44
N LEU A 34 9.09 -22.49 21.55
CA LEU A 34 7.94 -21.82 20.93
C LEU A 34 6.78 -21.55 21.91
N LEU A 35 6.39 -22.54 22.71
CA LEU A 35 5.28 -22.41 23.67
C LEU A 35 5.62 -21.48 24.85
N PRO A 36 6.77 -21.62 25.53
CA PRO A 36 7.09 -20.75 26.68
C PRO A 36 7.33 -19.29 26.29
N GLN A 37 7.83 -19.04 25.07
CA GLN A 37 8.04 -17.69 24.56
C GLN A 37 6.77 -17.08 23.93
N GLY A 38 5.65 -17.80 23.89
CA GLY A 38 4.40 -17.33 23.30
C GLY A 38 4.41 -17.23 21.78
N LYS A 39 5.45 -17.79 21.12
CA LYS A 39 5.66 -17.72 19.66
C LYS A 39 4.79 -18.69 18.88
N ALA A 40 4.26 -19.70 19.56
CA ALA A 40 3.28 -20.62 19.00
C ALA A 40 2.29 -21.07 20.08
N VAL A 41 1.10 -21.47 19.64
CA VAL A 41 0.04 -22.03 20.47
C VAL A 41 -0.25 -23.48 20.05
N PRO A 42 -0.71 -24.33 20.99
CA PRO A 42 -1.07 -25.70 20.66
C PRO A 42 -2.26 -25.72 19.70
N VAL A 43 -2.23 -26.66 18.75
CA VAL A 43 -3.31 -26.82 17.77
C VAL A 43 -4.55 -27.32 18.50
N THR A 44 -5.57 -26.46 18.55
CA THR A 44 -6.89 -26.82 19.04
C THR A 44 -7.95 -26.34 18.04
N PRO A 45 -9.13 -26.99 17.99
CA PRO A 45 -10.21 -26.54 17.11
C PRO A 45 -10.64 -25.09 17.37
N ALA A 46 -10.51 -24.60 18.61
CA ALA A 46 -10.79 -23.21 18.96
C ALA A 46 -9.77 -22.25 18.34
N VAL A 47 -8.47 -22.56 18.45
CA VAL A 47 -7.38 -21.77 17.87
C VAL A 47 -7.48 -21.72 16.34
N LEU A 48 -7.77 -22.85 15.69
CA LEU A 48 -7.93 -22.89 14.23
C LEU A 48 -9.05 -21.96 13.75
N ARG A 49 -10.22 -22.03 14.38
CA ARG A 49 -11.35 -21.12 14.07
C ARG A 49 -11.02 -19.65 14.32
N GLN A 50 -10.25 -19.36 15.38
CA GLN A 50 -9.83 -18.00 15.69
C GLN A 50 -8.89 -17.43 14.62
N VAL A 51 -7.94 -18.24 14.14
CA VAL A 51 -7.03 -17.86 13.05
C VAL A 51 -7.79 -17.66 11.76
N GLU A 52 -8.69 -18.57 11.40
CA GLU A 52 -9.53 -18.43 10.20
C GLU A 52 -10.37 -17.16 10.25
N HIS A 53 -11.01 -16.88 11.39
CA HIS A 53 -11.79 -15.66 11.56
C HIS A 53 -10.92 -14.40 11.45
N ARG A 54 -9.71 -14.41 12.04
CA ARG A 54 -8.77 -13.29 11.92
C ARG A 54 -8.37 -13.07 10.46
N ARG A 55 -7.99 -14.14 9.75
CA ARG A 55 -7.65 -14.11 8.33
C ARG A 55 -8.79 -13.61 7.46
N ALA A 56 -10.01 -14.09 7.69
CA ALA A 56 -11.19 -13.63 6.95
C ALA A 56 -11.44 -12.13 7.15
N LYS A 57 -11.33 -11.64 8.40
CA LYS A 57 -11.48 -10.22 8.71
C LYS A 57 -10.37 -9.36 8.09
N GLU A 58 -9.14 -9.85 8.07
CA GLU A 58 -8.02 -9.17 7.41
C GLU A 58 -8.22 -9.13 5.90
N ALA A 59 -8.65 -10.24 5.28
CA ALA A 59 -8.96 -10.31 3.86
C ALA A 59 -10.11 -9.35 3.49
N GLU A 60 -11.16 -9.26 4.31
CA GLU A 60 -12.26 -8.32 4.11
C GLU A 60 -11.77 -6.86 4.17
N ARG A 61 -10.94 -6.51 5.16
CA ARG A 61 -10.33 -5.16 5.24
C ARG A 61 -9.49 -4.84 4.02
N GLN A 62 -8.66 -5.78 3.56
CA GLN A 62 -7.83 -5.60 2.37
C GLN A 62 -8.70 -5.42 1.11
N ALA A 63 -9.79 -6.18 0.99
CA ALA A 63 -10.73 -6.04 -0.12
C ALA A 63 -11.43 -4.66 -0.12
N VAL A 64 -11.83 -4.16 1.05
CA VAL A 64 -12.43 -2.81 1.18
C VAL A 64 -11.43 -1.74 0.77
N LEU A 65 -10.19 -1.79 1.27
CA LEU A 65 -9.14 -0.83 0.90
C LEU A 65 -8.84 -0.86 -0.61
N LEU A 66 -8.80 -2.05 -1.21
CA LEU A 66 -8.62 -2.20 -2.64
C LEU A 66 -9.79 -1.58 -3.43
N GLN A 67 -11.03 -1.83 -3.02
CA GLN A 67 -12.22 -1.23 -3.64
C GLN A 67 -12.22 0.30 -3.51
N GLU A 68 -11.85 0.84 -2.34
CA GLU A 68 -11.72 2.29 -2.15
C GLU A 68 -10.65 2.90 -3.05
N ALA A 69 -9.51 2.22 -3.20
CA ALA A 69 -8.43 2.64 -4.09
C ALA A 69 -8.85 2.60 -5.57
N GLU A 70 -9.58 1.56 -6.00
CA GLU A 70 -10.12 1.45 -7.36
C GLU A 70 -11.19 2.52 -7.65
N ALA A 71 -12.07 2.79 -6.69
CA ALA A 71 -13.05 3.86 -6.79
C ALA A 71 -12.37 5.21 -6.92
N PHE A 72 -11.30 5.44 -6.15
CA PHE A 72 -10.54 6.69 -6.24
C PHE A 72 -9.76 6.82 -7.54
N ARG A 73 -9.15 5.73 -8.04
CA ARG A 73 -8.56 5.68 -9.39
C ARG A 73 -9.58 6.09 -10.46
N THR A 74 -10.80 5.56 -10.38
CA THR A 74 -11.87 5.89 -11.32
C THR A 74 -12.26 7.36 -11.23
N ALA A 75 -12.34 7.92 -10.02
CA ALA A 75 -12.59 9.35 -9.83
C ALA A 75 -11.48 10.23 -10.44
N LEU A 76 -10.20 9.88 -10.22
CA LEU A 76 -9.07 10.60 -10.81
C LEU A 76 -9.08 10.55 -12.34
N ASN A 77 -9.36 9.38 -12.91
CA ASN A 77 -9.47 9.21 -14.36
C ASN A 77 -10.63 10.02 -14.96
N THR A 78 -11.73 10.15 -14.21
CA THR A 78 -12.92 10.92 -14.64
C THR A 78 -12.63 12.42 -14.68
N ILE A 79 -11.87 12.94 -13.71
CA ILE A 79 -11.41 14.34 -13.72
C ILE A 79 -10.41 14.54 -14.86
N GLY A 80 -9.46 13.61 -15.01
CA GLY A 80 -8.58 13.45 -16.17
C GLY A 80 -7.57 14.56 -16.42
N ARG A 81 -7.79 15.78 -15.91
CA ARG A 81 -6.95 16.97 -16.10
C ARG A 81 -6.76 17.70 -14.79
N PHE A 82 -5.51 17.89 -14.40
CA PHE A 82 -5.12 18.67 -13.22
C PHE A 82 -4.19 19.78 -13.66
N THR A 83 -4.43 21.00 -13.20
CA THR A 83 -3.65 22.17 -13.60
C THR A 83 -2.74 22.60 -12.48
N VAL A 84 -1.44 22.69 -12.76
CA VAL A 84 -0.43 23.26 -11.85
C VAL A 84 0.04 24.58 -12.42
N LYS A 85 -0.05 25.63 -11.59
CA LYS A 85 0.43 26.97 -11.93
C LYS A 85 1.84 27.18 -11.40
N LYS A 86 2.78 27.54 -12.27
CA LYS A 86 4.17 27.84 -11.89
C LYS A 86 4.68 29.06 -12.64
N GLN A 87 5.70 29.71 -12.08
CA GLN A 87 6.31 30.87 -12.71
C GLN A 87 7.20 30.41 -13.86
N THR A 88 7.04 31.00 -15.03
CA THR A 88 7.86 30.73 -16.22
C THR A 88 8.80 31.89 -16.52
N GLY A 89 9.99 31.57 -17.01
CA GLY A 89 10.89 32.53 -17.66
C GLY A 89 10.53 32.76 -19.12
N GLY A 90 11.48 33.35 -19.86
CA GLY A 90 11.39 33.39 -21.32
C GLY A 90 11.45 31.97 -21.92
N ASP A 91 10.80 31.78 -23.05
CA ASP A 91 10.75 30.52 -23.82
C ASP A 91 10.08 29.31 -23.12
N ASP A 92 9.00 29.53 -22.36
CA ASP A 92 8.18 28.47 -21.74
C ASP A 92 8.91 27.58 -20.73
N VAL A 93 10.09 28.01 -20.28
CA VAL A 93 10.89 27.31 -19.26
C VAL A 93 10.41 27.71 -17.87
N LEU A 94 10.20 26.73 -16.99
CA LEU A 94 9.79 26.95 -15.61
C LEU A 94 10.97 27.45 -14.76
N PHE A 95 10.72 28.40 -13.86
CA PHE A 95 11.65 28.72 -12.77
C PHE A 95 11.54 27.61 -11.70
N GLY A 96 12.27 26.51 -11.94
CA GLY A 96 12.29 25.32 -11.10
C GLY A 96 11.66 24.09 -11.75
N THR A 97 11.46 23.04 -10.96
CA THR A 97 10.82 21.78 -11.39
C THR A 97 9.47 21.63 -10.71
N VAL A 98 8.51 21.02 -11.40
CA VAL A 98 7.27 20.57 -10.74
C VAL A 98 7.62 19.47 -9.74
N THR A 99 7.24 19.67 -8.48
CA THR A 99 7.49 18.69 -7.41
C THR A 99 6.27 17.81 -7.16
N ASN A 100 6.47 16.67 -6.52
CA ASN A 100 5.37 15.82 -6.07
C ASN A 100 4.39 16.56 -5.15
N GLY A 101 4.87 17.56 -4.38
CA GLY A 101 4.02 18.38 -3.52
C GLY A 101 3.05 19.25 -4.32
N ASP A 102 3.53 19.89 -5.38
CA ASP A 102 2.68 20.72 -6.26
C ASP A 102 1.56 19.90 -6.91
N VAL A 103 1.85 18.64 -7.27
CA VAL A 103 0.86 17.73 -7.83
C VAL A 103 -0.13 17.25 -6.76
N ALA A 104 0.33 16.97 -5.55
CA ALA A 104 -0.55 16.60 -4.43
C ALA A 104 -1.56 17.71 -4.13
N GLU A 105 -1.10 18.97 -4.06
CA GLU A 105 -1.96 20.14 -3.84
C GLU A 105 -2.98 20.33 -4.97
N ALA A 106 -2.56 20.17 -6.23
CA ALA A 106 -3.48 20.26 -7.38
C ALA A 106 -4.56 19.16 -7.35
N ILE A 107 -4.20 17.95 -6.92
CA ILE A 107 -5.16 16.85 -6.77
C ILE A 107 -6.11 17.11 -5.61
N GLU A 108 -5.61 17.59 -4.47
CA GLU A 108 -6.43 17.93 -3.31
C GLU A 108 -7.42 19.04 -3.65
N ALA A 109 -7.01 20.08 -4.37
CA ALA A 109 -7.89 21.16 -4.80
C ALA A 109 -9.06 20.67 -5.68
N ALA A 110 -8.82 19.68 -6.54
CA ALA A 110 -9.84 19.14 -7.45
C ALA A 110 -10.71 18.04 -6.82
N THR A 111 -10.13 17.17 -5.98
CA THR A 111 -10.81 15.99 -5.42
C THR A 111 -11.25 16.15 -3.96
N LYS A 112 -10.76 17.18 -3.26
CA LYS A 112 -10.88 17.37 -1.80
C LYS A 112 -10.35 16.20 -0.98
N LYS A 113 -9.48 15.38 -1.57
CA LYS A 113 -8.81 14.26 -0.90
C LYS A 113 -7.32 14.52 -0.85
N GLU A 114 -6.76 14.41 0.34
CA GLU A 114 -5.33 14.51 0.57
C GLU A 114 -4.64 13.23 0.07
N ILE A 115 -3.56 13.38 -0.70
CA ILE A 115 -2.70 12.29 -1.14
C ILE A 115 -1.30 12.55 -0.62
N ASP A 116 -0.67 11.54 -0.03
CA ASP A 116 0.75 11.65 0.36
C ASP A 116 1.62 11.80 -0.89
N ARG A 117 2.42 12.86 -0.93
CA ARG A 117 3.44 13.14 -1.97
C ARG A 117 4.39 11.97 -2.25
N ARG A 118 4.58 11.04 -1.31
CA ARG A 118 5.40 9.83 -1.47
C ARG A 118 4.80 8.83 -2.47
N HIS A 119 3.50 8.92 -2.68
CA HIS A 119 2.76 8.03 -3.56
C HIS A 119 2.71 8.55 -5.01
N ILE A 120 3.23 9.75 -5.26
CA ILE A 120 3.20 10.40 -6.57
C ILE A 120 4.57 10.26 -7.21
N GLU A 121 4.60 9.80 -8.46
CA GLU A 121 5.82 9.74 -9.28
C GLU A 121 5.69 10.74 -10.42
N VAL A 122 6.32 11.90 -10.23
CA VAL A 122 6.37 12.98 -11.22
C VAL A 122 7.73 12.93 -11.94
N PRO A 123 7.76 12.92 -13.28
CA PRO A 123 9.01 13.09 -14.03
C PRO A 123 9.56 14.51 -13.84
N GLU A 124 10.84 14.74 -14.13
CA GLU A 124 11.39 16.09 -14.09
C GLU A 124 10.78 16.96 -15.19
N ILE A 125 9.93 17.91 -14.80
CA ILE A 125 9.22 18.82 -15.70
C ILE A 125 9.80 20.23 -15.55
N HIS A 126 10.39 20.75 -16.63
CA HIS A 126 11.02 22.07 -16.70
C HIS A 126 10.36 23.03 -17.69
N ARG A 127 9.27 22.62 -18.34
CA ARG A 127 8.55 23.42 -19.34
C ARG A 127 7.05 23.36 -19.12
N THR A 128 6.34 24.37 -19.63
CA THR A 128 4.87 24.31 -19.73
C THR A 128 4.45 23.24 -20.74
N GLY A 129 3.31 22.63 -20.49
CA GLY A 129 2.81 21.55 -21.33
C GLY A 129 1.98 20.51 -20.59
N SER A 130 1.59 19.46 -21.32
CA SER A 130 0.84 18.34 -20.77
C SER A 130 1.77 17.16 -20.50
N TYR A 131 1.73 16.65 -19.27
CA TYR A 131 2.55 15.54 -18.79
C TYR A 131 1.68 14.47 -18.17
N LYS A 132 2.12 13.21 -18.27
CA LYS A 132 1.47 12.09 -17.60
C LYS A 132 2.16 11.83 -16.27
N VAL A 133 1.39 11.77 -15.20
CA VAL A 133 1.88 11.51 -13.85
C VAL A 133 1.21 10.27 -13.29
N GLN A 134 2.01 9.41 -12.68
CA GLN A 134 1.53 8.18 -12.06
C GLN A 134 1.37 8.37 -10.55
N ILE A 135 0.26 7.87 -10.01
CA ILE A 135 -0.06 7.94 -8.59
C ILE A 135 -0.32 6.52 -8.09
N LYS A 136 0.47 6.08 -7.13
CA LYS A 136 0.35 4.78 -6.47
C LYS A 136 -0.65 4.89 -5.31
N LEU A 137 -1.89 4.49 -5.53
CA LEU A 137 -2.94 4.57 -4.51
C LEU A 137 -2.90 3.40 -3.54
N HIS A 138 -2.57 2.21 -4.05
CA HIS A 138 -2.42 0.97 -3.28
C HIS A 138 -1.32 0.11 -3.92
N HIS A 139 -0.87 -0.95 -3.24
CA HIS A 139 0.16 -1.88 -3.75
C HIS A 139 -0.14 -2.36 -5.18
N ASP A 140 -1.42 -2.62 -5.48
CA ASP A 140 -1.88 -3.14 -6.76
C ASP A 140 -2.64 -2.11 -7.62
N VAL A 141 -2.79 -0.86 -7.13
CA VAL A 141 -3.63 0.16 -7.79
C VAL A 141 -2.80 1.41 -8.10
N VAL A 142 -2.52 1.59 -9.40
CA VAL A 142 -1.86 2.79 -9.95
C VAL A 142 -2.85 3.56 -10.82
N ALA A 143 -2.95 4.86 -10.58
CA ALA A 143 -3.71 5.81 -11.40
C ALA A 143 -2.77 6.64 -12.28
N GLU A 144 -3.22 7.00 -13.49
CA GLU A 144 -2.49 7.89 -14.39
C GLU A 144 -3.34 9.15 -14.61
N ILE A 145 -2.75 10.32 -14.39
CA ILE A 145 -3.42 11.59 -14.59
C ILE A 145 -2.67 12.43 -15.62
N ASN A 146 -3.40 13.27 -16.36
CA ASN A 146 -2.77 14.29 -17.20
C ASN A 146 -2.63 15.58 -16.38
N LEU A 147 -1.38 15.97 -16.17
CA LEU A 147 -0.97 17.21 -15.55
C LEU A 147 -0.73 18.27 -16.62
N GLU A 148 -1.45 19.38 -16.52
CA GLU A 148 -1.25 20.55 -17.37
C GLU A 148 -0.51 21.63 -16.57
N VAL A 149 0.69 21.97 -17.03
CA VAL A 149 1.51 23.00 -16.40
C VAL A 149 1.30 24.31 -17.15
N VAL A 150 0.75 25.30 -16.46
CA VAL A 150 0.45 26.63 -17.00
C VAL A 150 1.27 27.71 -16.28
N SER A 151 1.60 28.76 -17.01
CA SER A 151 2.20 29.96 -16.44
C SER A 151 1.18 30.76 -15.63
N HIS A 152 1.64 31.44 -14.58
CA HIS A 152 0.90 32.48 -13.89
C HIS A 152 1.80 33.70 -13.65
#